data_AF-A0A9D4YN10-F1
#
_entry.id   AF-A0A9D4YN10-F1
#
_cell.length_a   1.000
_cell.length_b   1.000
_cell.length_c   1.000
_cell.angle_alpha   90.00
_cell.angle_beta   90.00
_cell.angle_gamma   90.00
#
_symmetry.space_group_name_H-M   'P 1'
#
loop_
_entity.id
_entity.type
_entity.pdbx_description
1 polymer ?
#
loop_
_entity_poly.entity_id
_entity_poly.type
_entity_poly.pdbx_seq_one_letter_code
_entity_poly.pdbx_strand_id
1 'polypeptide(L)'
;VLSHTAGYIPINPLSAILHFSFFALTSILPMSSSTSAARTLVELRRIATLTRGGENSNHIFAARPFSSDVVISPVTVSDPTLSSSSDSNGKASKWWLYLPGAIAFGLGSWQIVRREEKIKMLEYRGKRLQMEPLKFSGAYPSSEELDSLEFRKVVCKGVFDDKKSIYVGPRSRSISGVTENGYFVITPLMPVHNYPDSVSSPILVNRGWVPRSWKEKFLEASHDEQFADPLPSPSQSDGTRSWWRFWSKEPVSTEDQVPSVTPNEVIGVVRGSEKPSIFVPANDPESSQWFYIDVPSIARECGLPENTIYVEDVNENVNPSNPYPLPKDVNTLIRSSVMPQDHLNYILTWYSLSAAVTFMAFKRLRQKNKRR
;
A
#
# COMPACT_ATOMS: atom_id res chain seq x y z
N VAL A 1 43.67 -17.76 32.37
CA VAL A 1 42.39 -18.30 32.86
C VAL A 1 41.27 -17.63 32.08
N LEU A 2 40.74 -18.33 31.07
CA LEU A 2 39.32 -18.40 30.68
C LEU A 2 39.20 -18.93 29.24
N SER A 3 38.68 -20.14 29.18
CA SER A 3 38.33 -20.96 28.03
C SER A 3 36.83 -20.90 27.76
N HIS A 4 36.43 -21.00 26.48
CA HIS A 4 35.16 -21.54 25.92
C HIS A 4 33.80 -21.07 26.53
N THR A 5 32.82 -20.68 25.72
CA THR A 5 31.87 -21.63 25.13
C THR A 5 30.99 -20.95 24.07
N ALA A 6 30.92 -21.54 22.88
CA ALA A 6 29.97 -21.19 21.81
C ALA A 6 28.71 -22.06 21.96
N GLY A 7 27.54 -21.41 22.08
CA GLY A 7 26.25 -22.08 22.17
C GLY A 7 25.69 -22.44 20.79
N TYR A 8 25.55 -23.74 20.52
CA TYR A 8 24.80 -24.31 19.41
C TYR A 8 23.29 -24.24 19.73
N ILE A 9 22.49 -23.59 18.88
CA ILE A 9 21.02 -23.62 18.95
C ILE A 9 20.53 -24.76 18.03
N PRO A 10 19.78 -25.76 18.52
CA PRO A 10 19.29 -26.83 17.66
C PRO A 10 18.14 -26.33 16.78
N ILE A 11 18.33 -26.46 15.47
CA ILE A 11 17.30 -26.18 14.47
C ILE A 11 16.26 -27.31 14.54
N ASN A 12 15.02 -26.94 14.85
CA ASN A 12 13.87 -27.85 14.92
C ASN A 12 13.58 -28.42 13.52
N PRO A 13 13.50 -29.75 13.30
CA PRO A 13 13.33 -30.37 11.98
C PRO A 13 12.01 -29.97 11.27
N LEU A 14 11.05 -29.38 11.98
CA LEU A 14 9.82 -28.82 11.40
C LEU A 14 10.05 -27.52 10.59
N SER A 15 11.13 -26.78 10.86
CA SER A 15 11.52 -25.58 10.10
C SER A 15 11.99 -25.93 8.68
N ALA A 16 12.75 -27.01 8.52
CA ALA A 16 13.32 -27.40 7.23
C ALA A 16 12.25 -27.87 6.21
N ILE A 17 11.17 -28.49 6.68
CA ILE A 17 10.07 -28.97 5.82
C ILE A 17 9.21 -27.80 5.31
N LEU A 18 9.09 -26.72 6.09
CA LEU A 18 8.38 -25.50 5.69
C LEU A 18 9.17 -24.68 4.65
N HIS A 19 10.51 -24.66 4.74
CA HIS A 19 11.36 -23.96 3.76
C HIS A 19 11.37 -24.60 2.37
N PHE A 20 11.29 -25.94 2.25
CA PHE A 20 11.25 -26.62 0.96
C PHE A 20 9.92 -26.43 0.21
N SER A 21 8.82 -26.21 0.93
CA SER A 21 7.51 -25.91 0.34
C SER A 21 7.39 -24.43 -0.08
N PHE A 22 8.30 -23.57 0.40
CA PHE A 22 8.26 -22.13 0.22
C PHE A 22 8.79 -21.66 -1.15
N PHE A 23 9.69 -22.42 -1.78
CA PHE A 23 10.29 -22.03 -3.07
C PHE A 23 9.41 -22.32 -4.30
N ALA A 24 8.39 -23.17 -4.17
CA ALA A 24 7.55 -23.57 -5.30
C ALA A 24 6.34 -22.65 -5.57
N LEU A 25 6.04 -21.67 -4.70
CA LEU A 25 4.80 -20.88 -4.80
C LEU A 25 4.94 -19.36 -4.57
N THR A 26 6.15 -18.80 -4.61
CA THR A 26 6.37 -17.34 -4.48
C THR A 26 6.16 -16.54 -5.78
N SER A 27 5.66 -17.17 -6.85
CA SER A 27 5.40 -16.47 -8.13
C SER A 27 4.01 -15.81 -8.24
N ILE A 28 3.21 -15.79 -7.17
CA ILE A 28 1.90 -15.13 -7.16
C ILE A 28 1.79 -14.29 -5.88
N LEU A 29 2.08 -12.98 -6.02
CA LEU A 29 2.03 -11.87 -5.05
C LEU A 29 3.29 -11.61 -4.18
N PRO A 30 3.73 -10.34 -4.04
CA PRO A 30 5.04 -10.00 -3.52
C PRO A 30 5.09 -10.04 -1.99
N MET A 31 6.12 -10.71 -1.46
CA MET A 31 6.50 -10.63 -0.05
C MET A 31 7.18 -9.29 0.25
N SER A 32 6.80 -8.70 1.38
CA SER A 32 7.55 -7.65 2.06
C SER A 32 8.91 -8.20 2.52
N SER A 33 9.99 -7.57 2.10
CA SER A 33 11.29 -7.69 2.77
C SER A 33 11.83 -6.27 2.98
N SER A 34 12.12 -5.94 4.24
CA SER A 34 12.84 -4.72 4.58
C SER A 34 14.33 -5.05 4.71
N THR A 35 15.12 -4.12 4.16
CA THR A 35 16.51 -3.79 4.45
C THR A 35 17.65 -4.73 4.03
N SER A 36 18.48 -4.16 3.13
CA SER A 36 19.93 -4.33 2.97
C SER A 36 20.45 -5.55 2.18
N ALA A 37 20.34 -5.50 0.85
CA ALA A 37 21.25 -6.25 -0.06
C ALA A 37 21.25 -5.74 -1.53
N ALA A 38 20.81 -4.52 -1.82
CA ALA A 38 20.72 -4.02 -3.20
C ALA A 38 21.95 -3.19 -3.60
N ARG A 39 23.14 -3.79 -3.63
CA ARG A 39 24.33 -3.19 -4.28
C ARG A 39 25.15 -4.14 -5.16
N THR A 40 24.67 -5.33 -5.50
CA THR A 40 25.48 -6.32 -6.24
C THR A 40 24.77 -7.02 -7.40
N LEU A 41 23.80 -6.38 -8.05
CA LEU A 41 23.05 -7.00 -9.16
C LEU A 41 22.84 -6.12 -10.41
N VAL A 42 23.72 -5.12 -10.61
CA VAL A 42 23.75 -4.33 -11.86
C VAL A 42 24.90 -4.75 -12.79
N GLU A 43 25.93 -5.45 -12.28
CA GLU A 43 27.15 -5.70 -13.06
C GLU A 43 27.16 -7.00 -13.90
N LEU A 44 26.15 -7.86 -13.78
CA LEU A 44 26.11 -9.14 -14.52
C LEU A 44 25.20 -9.14 -15.76
N ARG A 45 24.57 -8.01 -16.10
CA ARG A 45 23.73 -7.89 -17.31
C ARG A 45 24.38 -7.22 -18.51
N ARG A 46 25.65 -6.79 -18.40
CA ARG A 46 26.34 -6.08 -19.49
C ARG A 46 27.22 -6.96 -20.40
N ILE A 47 27.38 -8.25 -20.09
CA ILE A 47 28.32 -9.14 -20.82
C ILE A 47 27.61 -10.12 -21.79
N ALA A 48 26.28 -10.21 -21.80
CA ALA A 48 25.57 -11.22 -22.61
C ALA A 48 24.97 -10.71 -23.94
N THR A 49 25.25 -9.48 -24.39
CA THR A 49 24.67 -8.91 -25.63
C THR A 49 25.67 -8.51 -26.69
N LEU A 50 26.87 -9.12 -26.72
CA LEU A 50 27.80 -8.97 -27.83
C LEU A 50 28.40 -10.33 -28.22
N THR A 51 27.61 -11.18 -28.85
CA THR A 51 28.08 -12.14 -29.88
C THR A 51 26.90 -12.97 -30.36
N ARG A 52 26.25 -12.59 -31.47
CA ARG A 52 25.76 -13.54 -32.50
C ARG A 52 25.19 -12.79 -33.72
N GLY A 53 26.10 -12.39 -34.63
CA GLY A 53 25.76 -12.11 -36.03
C GLY A 53 26.44 -13.17 -36.88
N GLY A 54 25.68 -13.90 -37.70
CA GLY A 54 26.18 -14.95 -38.57
C GLY A 54 25.07 -15.47 -39.48
N GLU A 55 25.09 -14.95 -40.71
CA GLU A 55 24.15 -15.20 -41.81
C GLU A 55 24.42 -16.51 -42.58
N ASN A 56 23.33 -17.02 -43.14
CA ASN A 56 23.12 -17.65 -44.46
C ASN A 56 23.96 -18.86 -44.94
N SER A 57 23.24 -19.96 -45.28
CA SER A 57 23.25 -20.52 -46.64
C SER A 57 22.18 -21.62 -46.85
N ASN A 58 21.60 -21.59 -48.06
CA ASN A 58 20.51 -22.39 -48.62
C ASN A 58 20.83 -23.88 -48.84
N HIS A 59 19.80 -24.75 -48.97
CA HIS A 59 19.61 -25.80 -50.01
C HIS A 59 18.30 -26.60 -49.71
N ILE A 60 17.23 -26.47 -50.52
CA ILE A 60 16.80 -27.29 -51.68
C ILE A 60 16.02 -28.58 -51.32
N PHE A 61 14.72 -28.61 -51.73
CA PHE A 61 13.84 -29.73 -52.19
C PHE A 61 13.70 -31.00 -51.30
N ALA A 62 12.61 -31.78 -51.23
CA ALA A 62 11.31 -31.89 -51.86
C ALA A 62 10.40 -32.79 -50.98
N ALA A 63 9.10 -32.84 -51.28
CA ALA A 63 8.08 -33.58 -50.57
C ALA A 63 7.87 -35.03 -51.06
N ARG A 64 7.66 -35.98 -50.10
CA ARG A 64 6.80 -37.21 -50.07
C ARG A 64 6.94 -38.26 -51.21
N PRO A 65 6.33 -39.48 -51.15
CA PRO A 65 5.77 -40.31 -50.06
C PRO A 65 6.20 -41.82 -50.11
N PHE A 66 5.72 -42.62 -49.13
CA PHE A 66 5.43 -44.09 -49.12
C PHE A 66 6.30 -45.09 -49.91
N SER A 67 6.86 -46.10 -49.21
CA SER A 67 6.68 -47.51 -49.62
C SER A 67 6.96 -48.47 -48.47
N SER A 68 6.08 -49.45 -48.35
CA SER A 68 6.11 -50.63 -47.50
C SER A 68 7.00 -51.70 -48.09
N ASP A 69 7.85 -52.34 -47.28
CA ASP A 69 8.34 -53.68 -47.57
C ASP A 69 8.33 -54.56 -46.32
N VAL A 70 7.65 -55.68 -46.50
CA VAL A 70 7.52 -56.82 -45.59
C VAL A 70 8.75 -57.70 -45.77
N VAL A 71 9.44 -58.01 -44.67
CA VAL A 71 10.38 -59.13 -44.62
C VAL A 71 10.03 -60.00 -43.42
N ILE A 72 9.67 -61.24 -43.71
CA ILE A 72 9.34 -62.30 -42.75
C ILE A 72 10.56 -63.21 -42.60
N SER A 73 10.93 -63.50 -41.34
CA SER A 73 11.41 -64.80 -40.80
C SER A 73 12.65 -64.64 -39.89
N PRO A 74 12.91 -65.57 -38.94
CA PRO A 74 11.99 -66.49 -38.25
C PRO A 74 12.09 -66.39 -36.71
N VAL A 75 11.15 -67.07 -36.07
CA VAL A 75 11.06 -67.29 -34.63
C VAL A 75 12.27 -68.07 -34.11
N THR A 76 12.99 -67.48 -33.14
CA THR A 76 13.82 -68.22 -32.18
C THR A 76 13.20 -68.06 -30.79
N VAL A 77 12.72 -69.17 -30.26
CA VAL A 77 12.33 -69.33 -28.86
C VAL A 77 13.60 -69.50 -28.04
N SER A 78 13.79 -68.66 -27.02
CA SER A 78 14.68 -68.91 -25.90
C SER A 78 14.10 -68.25 -24.65
N ASP A 79 14.21 -68.97 -23.55
CA ASP A 79 13.45 -68.90 -22.29
C ASP A 79 13.38 -67.54 -21.55
N PRO A 80 12.39 -67.38 -20.64
CA PRO A 80 12.22 -66.20 -19.81
C PRO A 80 13.11 -66.29 -18.57
N THR A 81 13.99 -65.32 -18.36
CA THR A 81 14.58 -65.12 -17.03
C THR A 81 14.81 -63.65 -16.74
N LEU A 82 13.93 -63.14 -15.87
CA LEU A 82 14.16 -62.12 -14.85
C LEU A 82 14.83 -60.79 -15.25
N SER A 83 14.01 -59.73 -15.31
CA SER A 83 14.34 -58.48 -14.62
C SER A 83 13.08 -57.82 -14.06
N SER A 84 12.67 -58.26 -12.87
CA SER A 84 11.68 -57.58 -12.04
C SER A 84 12.29 -56.32 -11.44
N SER A 85 12.24 -55.20 -12.16
CA SER A 85 12.72 -53.90 -11.65
C SER A 85 11.65 -52.80 -11.60
N SER A 86 10.36 -53.13 -11.69
CA SER A 86 9.29 -52.12 -11.77
C SER A 86 8.47 -51.88 -10.49
N ASP A 87 8.69 -52.62 -9.40
CA ASP A 87 7.80 -52.58 -8.23
C ASP A 87 8.08 -51.43 -7.24
N SER A 88 9.23 -50.76 -7.32
CA SER A 88 9.54 -49.56 -6.52
C SER A 88 8.81 -48.31 -7.03
N ASN A 89 8.68 -48.18 -8.36
CA ASN A 89 8.10 -47.00 -9.00
C ASN A 89 6.59 -46.88 -8.74
N GLY A 90 5.89 -48.02 -8.65
CA GLY A 90 4.45 -48.08 -8.35
C GLY A 90 4.10 -47.79 -6.87
N LYS A 91 5.04 -47.91 -5.94
CA LYS A 91 4.84 -47.56 -4.51
C LYS A 91 5.06 -46.06 -4.28
N ALA A 92 6.10 -45.47 -4.88
CA ALA A 92 6.34 -44.03 -4.84
C ALA A 92 5.21 -43.23 -5.52
N SER A 93 4.69 -43.70 -6.66
CA SER A 93 3.54 -43.11 -7.36
C SER A 93 2.27 -42.96 -6.47
N LYS A 94 2.07 -43.85 -5.49
CA LYS A 94 0.88 -43.81 -4.62
C LYS A 94 0.92 -42.67 -3.60
N TRP A 95 2.11 -42.28 -3.14
CA TRP A 95 2.27 -41.19 -2.17
C TRP A 95 1.97 -39.82 -2.77
N TRP A 96 2.14 -39.65 -4.08
CA TRP A 96 1.76 -38.42 -4.79
C TRP A 96 0.27 -38.08 -4.67
N LEU A 97 -0.61 -39.06 -4.43
CA LEU A 97 -2.04 -38.79 -4.20
C LEU A 97 -2.30 -37.99 -2.91
N TYR A 98 -1.39 -38.04 -1.94
CA TYR A 98 -1.51 -37.29 -0.69
C TYR A 98 -0.90 -35.89 -0.79
N LEU A 99 -0.10 -35.60 -1.82
CA LEU A 99 0.60 -34.33 -1.95
C LEU A 99 -0.33 -33.11 -1.91
N PRO A 100 -1.46 -33.06 -2.65
CA PRO A 100 -2.34 -31.90 -2.60
C PRO A 100 -2.98 -31.72 -1.21
N GLY A 101 -3.25 -32.82 -0.50
CA GLY A 101 -3.73 -32.79 0.89
C GLY A 101 -2.69 -32.23 1.85
N ALA A 102 -1.43 -32.62 1.68
CA ALA A 102 -0.31 -32.10 2.47
C ALA A 102 -0.04 -30.61 2.21
N ILE A 103 -0.13 -30.15 0.96
CA ILE A 103 -0.01 -28.73 0.60
C ILE A 103 -1.14 -27.93 1.27
N ALA A 104 -2.39 -28.39 1.16
CA ALA A 104 -3.53 -27.74 1.81
C ALA A 104 -3.37 -27.67 3.33
N PHE A 105 -2.84 -28.73 3.96
CA PHE A 105 -2.51 -28.72 5.39
C PHE A 105 -1.46 -27.66 5.75
N GLY A 106 -0.39 -27.58 4.94
CA GLY A 106 0.66 -26.56 5.10
C GLY A 106 0.11 -25.14 4.96
N LEU A 107 -0.78 -24.90 4.00
CA LEU A 107 -1.48 -23.61 3.86
C LEU A 107 -2.35 -23.31 5.08
N GLY A 108 -3.10 -24.29 5.60
CA GLY A 108 -3.88 -24.13 6.83
C GLY A 108 -3.01 -23.76 8.04
N SER A 109 -1.86 -24.43 8.20
CA SER A 109 -0.89 -24.12 9.27
C SER A 109 -0.28 -22.72 9.11
N TRP A 110 0.08 -22.33 7.89
CA TRP A 110 0.59 -20.99 7.60
C TRP A 110 -0.46 -19.90 7.93
N GLN A 111 -1.74 -20.15 7.63
CA GLN A 111 -2.82 -19.21 7.95
C GLN A 111 -2.99 -19.01 9.46
N ILE A 112 -2.71 -20.00 10.31
CA ILE A 112 -2.68 -19.83 11.78
C ILE A 112 -1.60 -18.84 12.19
N VAL A 113 -0.36 -19.05 11.74
CA VAL A 113 0.77 -18.16 12.07
C VAL A 113 0.49 -16.75 11.57
N ARG A 114 -0.01 -16.62 10.34
CA ARG A 114 -0.35 -15.33 9.74
C ARG A 114 -1.46 -14.61 10.50
N ARG A 115 -2.45 -15.34 11.02
CA ARG A 115 -3.52 -14.80 11.88
C ARG A 115 -2.95 -14.24 13.17
N GLU A 116 -2.04 -14.95 13.83
CA GLU A 116 -1.42 -14.50 15.08
C GLU A 116 -0.58 -13.22 14.88
N GLU A 117 0.22 -13.17 13.82
CA GLU A 117 0.93 -11.94 13.43
C GLU A 117 -0.05 -10.78 13.21
N LYS A 118 -1.17 -11.06 12.54
CA LYS A 118 -2.21 -10.07 12.26
C LYS A 118 -2.83 -9.52 13.55
N ILE A 119 -3.17 -10.41 14.49
CA ILE A 119 -3.74 -10.03 15.78
C ILE A 119 -2.75 -9.15 16.55
N LYS A 120 -1.49 -9.58 16.67
CA LYS A 120 -0.46 -8.80 17.38
C LYS A 120 -0.28 -7.41 16.78
N MET A 121 -0.27 -7.29 15.45
CA MET A 121 -0.16 -6.01 14.78
C MET A 121 -1.38 -5.11 15.02
N LEU A 122 -2.59 -5.67 14.97
CA LEU A 122 -3.82 -4.91 15.27
C LEU A 122 -3.87 -4.49 16.75
N GLU A 123 -3.48 -5.37 17.67
CA GLU A 123 -3.40 -5.07 19.10
C GLU A 123 -2.38 -3.98 19.38
N TYR A 124 -1.19 -4.05 18.77
CA TYR A 124 -0.16 -3.00 18.87
C TYR A 124 -0.72 -1.64 18.42
N ARG A 125 -1.36 -1.57 17.26
CA ARG A 125 -1.96 -0.33 16.75
C ARG A 125 -3.12 0.15 17.62
N GLY A 126 -3.99 -0.76 18.05
CA GLY A 126 -5.12 -0.46 18.93
C GLY A 126 -4.69 0.13 20.26
N LYS A 127 -3.68 -0.46 20.92
CA LYS A 127 -3.09 0.09 22.16
C LYS A 127 -2.57 1.51 21.95
N ARG A 128 -1.97 1.79 20.79
CA ARG A 128 -1.41 3.12 20.47
C ARG A 128 -2.49 4.18 20.27
N LEU A 129 -3.62 3.79 19.70
CA LEU A 129 -4.80 4.65 19.53
C LEU A 129 -5.56 4.90 20.83
N GLN A 130 -5.39 4.03 21.82
CA GLN A 130 -6.03 4.17 23.15
C GLN A 130 -5.17 4.97 24.14
N MET A 131 -3.89 5.22 23.83
CA MET A 131 -3.05 6.07 24.66
C MET A 131 -3.54 7.53 24.65
N GLU A 132 -3.20 8.24 25.72
CA GLU A 132 -3.50 9.67 25.84
C GLU A 132 -2.92 10.44 24.64
N PRO A 133 -3.70 11.33 24.01
CA PRO A 133 -3.24 12.13 22.90
C PRO A 133 -2.01 12.97 23.28
N LEU A 134 -0.96 12.89 22.46
CA LEU A 134 0.24 13.67 22.66
C LEU A 134 0.03 15.10 22.14
N LYS A 135 0.28 16.11 22.98
CA LYS A 135 0.33 17.50 22.51
C LYS A 135 1.56 17.67 21.63
N PHE A 136 1.34 17.86 20.34
CA PHE A 136 2.44 17.95 19.39
C PHE A 136 2.88 19.40 19.24
N SER A 137 3.97 19.76 19.93
CA SER A 137 4.60 21.09 19.87
C SER A 137 6.08 21.02 19.46
N GLY A 138 6.58 19.83 19.08
CA GLY A 138 7.99 19.59 18.77
C GLY A 138 8.41 19.97 17.35
N ALA A 139 9.70 20.20 17.17
CA ALA A 139 10.32 20.39 15.85
C ALA A 139 10.25 19.12 14.99
N TYR A 140 10.66 19.22 13.72
CA TYR A 140 10.63 18.10 12.78
C TYR A 140 11.37 16.87 13.34
N PRO A 141 10.68 15.74 13.53
CA PRO A 141 11.31 14.52 14.01
C PRO A 141 12.23 13.94 12.92
N SER A 142 13.21 13.16 13.36
CA SER A 142 13.95 12.26 12.48
C SER A 142 13.02 11.19 11.88
N SER A 143 13.44 10.55 10.78
CA SER A 143 12.63 9.48 10.16
C SER A 143 12.32 8.32 11.12
N GLU A 144 13.26 7.98 12.01
CA GLU A 144 13.10 6.90 12.98
C GLU A 144 12.09 7.27 14.08
N GLU A 145 12.10 8.54 14.52
CA GLU A 145 11.12 9.06 15.47
C GLU A 145 9.73 9.12 14.85
N LEU A 146 9.61 9.45 13.57
CA LEU A 146 8.33 9.49 12.86
C LEU A 146 7.67 8.10 12.80
N ASP A 147 8.43 7.07 12.44
CA ASP A 147 7.96 5.68 12.46
C ASP A 147 7.55 5.26 13.89
N SER A 148 8.29 5.72 14.89
CA SER A 148 7.98 5.48 16.31
C SER A 148 6.72 6.21 16.80
N LEU A 149 6.17 7.15 16.03
CA LEU A 149 4.93 7.89 16.30
C LEU A 149 3.73 7.36 15.51
N GLU A 150 3.91 6.45 14.56
CA GLU A 150 2.82 5.89 13.75
C GLU A 150 1.71 5.31 14.65
N PHE A 151 0.45 5.61 14.32
CA PHE A 151 -0.75 5.25 15.09
C PHE A 151 -0.89 5.89 16.48
N ARG A 152 -0.11 6.93 16.82
CA ARG A 152 -0.39 7.76 18.01
C ARG A 152 -1.42 8.81 17.72
N LYS A 153 -2.32 9.01 18.69
CA LYS A 153 -3.17 10.20 18.74
C LYS A 153 -2.34 11.41 19.12
N VAL A 154 -2.57 12.51 18.42
CA VAL A 154 -1.96 13.81 18.65
C VAL A 154 -3.01 14.90 18.67
N VAL A 155 -2.75 15.94 19.46
CA VAL A 155 -3.51 17.19 19.45
C VAL A 155 -2.59 18.29 18.94
N CYS A 156 -3.04 18.95 17.89
CA CYS A 156 -2.31 20.01 17.21
C CYS A 156 -3.19 21.25 17.13
N LYS A 157 -2.61 22.44 17.32
CA LYS A 157 -3.30 23.71 17.10
C LYS A 157 -2.55 24.58 16.10
N GLY A 158 -3.26 25.19 15.17
CA GLY A 158 -2.64 26.05 14.17
C GLY A 158 -3.66 26.62 13.21
N VAL A 159 -3.21 27.19 12.10
CA VAL A 159 -4.10 27.79 11.09
C VAL A 159 -3.90 27.08 9.77
N PHE A 160 -4.99 26.67 9.13
CA PHE A 160 -4.91 26.00 7.84
C PHE A 160 -4.52 26.98 6.73
N ASP A 161 -3.54 26.60 5.92
CA ASP A 161 -3.23 27.28 4.66
C ASP A 161 -4.04 26.62 3.53
N ASP A 162 -5.30 27.02 3.40
CA ASP A 162 -6.24 26.41 2.44
C ASP A 162 -5.76 26.55 0.99
N LYS A 163 -4.97 27.59 0.66
CA LYS A 163 -4.41 27.82 -0.68
C LYS A 163 -3.42 26.73 -1.11
N LYS A 164 -2.78 26.08 -0.14
CA LYS A 164 -1.84 24.97 -0.37
C LYS A 164 -2.47 23.60 -0.18
N SER A 165 -3.80 23.50 -0.20
CA SER A 165 -4.50 22.23 -0.05
C SER A 165 -4.30 21.32 -1.27
N ILE A 166 -4.00 20.06 -1.01
CA ILE A 166 -3.85 19.01 -2.03
C ILE A 166 -5.04 18.05 -2.00
N TYR A 167 -5.59 17.77 -3.17
CA TYR A 167 -6.72 16.86 -3.36
C TYR A 167 -6.25 15.50 -3.89
N VAL A 168 -6.30 14.47 -3.03
CA VAL A 168 -5.87 13.11 -3.38
C VAL A 168 -7.06 12.22 -3.73
N GLY A 169 -7.11 11.68 -4.93
CA GLY A 169 -8.19 10.81 -5.38
C GLY A 169 -8.01 10.22 -6.79
N PRO A 170 -9.01 9.49 -7.29
CA PRO A 170 -10.35 9.35 -6.74
C PRO A 170 -10.41 8.49 -5.46
N ARG A 171 -11.26 8.89 -4.50
CA ARG A 171 -11.58 8.13 -3.28
C ARG A 171 -13.07 7.85 -3.21
N SER A 172 -13.46 6.59 -3.31
CA SER A 172 -14.87 6.19 -3.23
C SER A 172 -15.32 6.07 -1.77
N ARG A 173 -16.53 6.57 -1.48
CA ARG A 173 -17.20 6.43 -0.18
C ARG A 173 -18.66 6.04 -0.42
N SER A 174 -19.18 5.14 0.41
CA SER A 174 -20.62 4.82 0.41
C SER A 174 -21.34 5.81 1.32
N ILE A 175 -22.31 6.54 0.76
CA ILE A 175 -23.15 7.52 1.44
C ILE A 175 -24.59 7.10 1.20
N SER A 176 -25.32 6.76 2.27
CA SER A 176 -26.73 6.33 2.19
C SER A 176 -26.97 5.16 1.20
N GLY A 177 -25.99 4.26 1.04
CA GLY A 177 -26.08 3.12 0.12
C GLY A 177 -25.64 3.42 -1.33
N VAL A 178 -25.35 4.69 -1.65
CA VAL A 178 -24.83 5.10 -2.96
C VAL A 178 -23.32 5.29 -2.87
N THR A 179 -22.58 4.75 -3.83
CA THR A 179 -21.13 4.95 -3.90
C THR A 179 -20.83 6.23 -4.65
N GLU A 180 -20.23 7.20 -3.95
CA GLU A 180 -19.79 8.46 -4.53
C GLU A 180 -18.26 8.53 -4.57
N ASN A 181 -17.73 9.12 -5.63
CA ASN A 181 -16.30 9.37 -5.77
C ASN A 181 -15.98 10.79 -5.34
N GLY A 182 -14.94 10.96 -4.54
CA GLY A 182 -14.46 12.25 -4.07
C GLY A 182 -12.95 12.27 -3.90
N TYR A 183 -12.47 13.13 -2.99
CA TYR A 183 -11.06 13.34 -2.71
C TYR A 183 -10.81 13.38 -1.21
N PHE A 184 -9.60 13.03 -0.77
CA PHE A 184 -9.10 13.48 0.51
C PHE A 184 -8.46 14.85 0.35
N VAL A 185 -8.72 15.75 1.30
CA VAL A 185 -8.12 17.09 1.33
C VAL A 185 -7.01 17.10 2.37
N ILE A 186 -5.79 17.31 1.90
CA ILE A 186 -4.60 17.42 2.74
C ILE A 186 -4.18 18.88 2.76
N THR A 187 -4.22 19.50 3.94
CA THR A 187 -3.95 20.94 4.09
C THR A 187 -2.83 21.14 5.11
N PRO A 188 -1.83 22.00 4.82
CA PRO A 188 -0.85 22.43 5.80
C PRO A 188 -1.50 23.14 6.99
N LEU A 189 -1.19 22.70 8.20
CA LEU A 189 -1.51 23.40 9.44
C LEU A 189 -0.28 24.18 9.88
N MET A 190 -0.38 25.51 9.83
CA MET A 190 0.71 26.44 10.07
C MET A 190 0.79 26.88 11.54
N PRO A 191 2.01 27.12 12.06
CA PRO A 191 2.23 27.61 13.43
C PRO A 191 1.71 29.05 13.60
N VAL A 192 1.21 29.36 14.80
CA VAL A 192 0.78 30.72 15.19
C VAL A 192 1.71 31.26 16.28
N HIS A 193 2.50 32.28 15.94
CA HIS A 193 3.54 32.80 16.84
C HIS A 193 3.04 33.35 18.18
N ASN A 194 1.81 33.85 18.24
CA ASN A 194 1.22 34.43 19.45
C ASN A 194 0.43 33.41 20.29
N TYR A 195 0.52 32.11 19.99
CA TYR A 195 -0.25 31.07 20.67
C TYR A 195 0.67 29.92 21.15
N PRO A 196 0.92 29.78 22.47
CA PRO A 196 1.92 28.85 23.00
C PRO A 196 1.57 27.37 22.78
N ASP A 197 0.28 27.06 22.66
CA ASP A 197 -0.20 25.71 22.36
C ASP A 197 -0.15 25.37 20.86
N SER A 198 0.28 26.30 20.00
CA SER A 198 0.36 26.04 18.56
C SER A 198 1.49 25.08 18.23
N VAL A 199 1.37 24.40 17.09
CA VAL A 199 2.48 23.66 16.49
C VAL A 199 3.67 24.61 16.32
N SER A 200 4.90 24.12 16.53
CA SER A 200 6.12 24.92 16.33
C SER A 200 6.62 24.87 14.89
N SER A 201 6.33 23.77 14.19
CA SER A 201 6.59 23.58 12.76
C SER A 201 5.30 23.21 12.02
N PRO A 202 5.15 23.61 10.75
CA PRO A 202 4.05 23.16 9.91
C PRO A 202 3.89 21.63 9.89
N ILE A 203 2.65 21.16 9.89
CA ILE A 203 2.29 19.74 9.72
C ILE A 203 1.30 19.57 8.57
N LEU A 204 1.22 18.38 7.99
CA LEU A 204 0.21 18.04 6.99
C LEU A 204 -0.96 17.33 7.68
N VAL A 205 -2.17 17.83 7.45
CA VAL A 205 -3.39 17.22 8.01
C VAL A 205 -4.30 16.80 6.87
N ASN A 206 -4.63 15.51 6.81
CA ASN A 206 -5.75 15.04 6.01
C ASN A 206 -7.04 15.30 6.78
N ARG A 207 -7.78 16.32 6.34
CA ARG A 207 -9.03 16.79 6.95
C ARG A 207 -10.21 15.85 6.67
N GLY A 208 -10.03 14.91 5.76
CA GLY A 208 -11.04 13.91 5.42
C GLY A 208 -11.56 14.03 4.00
N TRP A 209 -12.68 13.34 3.77
CA TRP A 209 -13.28 13.16 2.45
C TRP A 209 -14.18 14.34 2.05
N VAL A 210 -14.09 14.76 0.79
CA VAL A 210 -14.95 15.77 0.17
C VAL A 210 -15.48 15.29 -1.19
N PRO A 211 -16.68 15.75 -1.61
CA PRO A 211 -17.21 15.46 -2.94
C PRO A 211 -16.42 16.20 -4.04
N ARG A 212 -16.59 15.79 -5.30
CA ARG A 212 -15.83 16.32 -6.45
C ARG A 212 -15.93 17.83 -6.61
N SER A 213 -17.10 18.39 -6.31
CA SER A 213 -17.39 19.83 -6.43
C SER A 213 -16.46 20.72 -5.59
N TRP A 214 -15.83 20.18 -4.53
CA TRP A 214 -14.84 20.93 -3.76
C TRP A 214 -13.56 21.19 -4.56
N LYS A 215 -13.08 20.21 -5.32
CA LYS A 215 -11.88 20.38 -6.16
C LYS A 215 -12.17 21.36 -7.30
N GLU A 216 -13.36 21.28 -7.89
CA GLU A 216 -13.80 22.20 -8.95
C GLU A 216 -13.82 23.64 -8.45
N LYS A 217 -14.48 23.90 -7.30
CA LYS A 217 -14.49 25.23 -6.66
C LYS A 217 -13.10 25.75 -6.30
N PHE A 218 -12.22 24.87 -5.83
CA PHE A 218 -10.84 25.24 -5.52
C PHE A 218 -10.07 25.69 -6.77
N LEU A 219 -10.23 24.96 -7.88
CA LEU A 219 -9.65 25.33 -9.16
C LEU A 219 -10.24 26.65 -9.67
N GLU A 220 -11.55 26.83 -9.63
CA GLU A 220 -12.22 28.10 -10.01
C GLU A 220 -11.65 29.30 -9.23
N ALA A 221 -11.60 29.19 -7.90
CA ALA A 221 -11.06 30.25 -7.04
C ALA A 221 -9.59 30.58 -7.34
N SER A 222 -8.78 29.58 -7.71
CA SER A 222 -7.38 29.81 -8.09
C SER A 222 -7.22 30.55 -9.43
N HIS A 223 -8.17 30.38 -10.37
CA HIS A 223 -8.16 31.11 -11.64
C HIS A 223 -8.61 32.56 -11.43
N ASP A 224 -9.64 32.80 -10.62
CA ASP A 224 -10.15 34.15 -10.35
C ASP A 224 -9.10 35.07 -9.69
N GLU A 225 -8.21 34.53 -8.85
CA GLU A 225 -7.07 35.28 -8.29
C GLU A 225 -5.98 35.60 -9.33
N GLN A 226 -5.85 34.80 -10.41
CA GLN A 226 -4.87 35.05 -11.49
C GLN A 226 -5.38 36.06 -12.54
N PHE A 227 -6.71 36.22 -12.68
CA PHE A 227 -7.33 37.18 -13.61
C PHE A 227 -7.72 38.52 -12.96
N ALA A 228 -7.39 38.73 -11.68
CA ALA A 228 -7.47 40.05 -11.06
C ALA A 228 -6.35 40.96 -11.61
N ASP A 229 -6.58 41.54 -12.80
CA ASP A 229 -5.69 42.51 -13.43
C ASP A 229 -5.40 43.71 -12.48
N PRO A 230 -4.18 44.29 -12.52
CA PRO A 230 -3.90 45.53 -11.81
C PRO A 230 -4.75 46.66 -12.40
N LEU A 231 -5.36 47.45 -11.52
CA LEU A 231 -6.05 48.72 -11.81
C LEU A 231 -5.52 49.40 -13.08
N PRO A 232 -6.37 49.75 -14.06
CA PRO A 232 -5.91 50.50 -15.22
C PRO A 232 -5.42 51.88 -14.75
N SER A 233 -4.19 52.21 -15.15
CA SER A 233 -3.58 53.53 -14.98
C SER A 233 -4.45 54.59 -15.66
N PRO A 234 -4.66 55.78 -15.06
CA PRO A 234 -5.63 56.75 -15.57
C PRO A 234 -5.05 57.49 -16.78
N SER A 235 -5.50 57.14 -17.99
CA SER A 235 -5.34 57.99 -19.16
C SER A 235 -6.33 59.14 -19.10
N GLN A 236 -5.80 60.36 -19.12
CA GLN A 236 -6.56 61.61 -19.14
C GLN A 236 -7.39 61.74 -20.43
N SER A 237 -8.67 62.06 -20.27
CA SER A 237 -9.40 62.91 -21.22
C SER A 237 -10.52 63.66 -20.50
N ASP A 238 -10.50 64.96 -20.68
CA ASP A 238 -11.33 66.01 -20.09
C ASP A 238 -12.85 65.81 -20.21
N GLY A 239 -13.58 66.42 -19.27
CA GLY A 239 -14.96 66.87 -19.56
C GLY A 239 -16.02 66.66 -18.49
N THR A 240 -15.85 67.27 -17.31
CA THR A 240 -16.94 67.80 -16.45
C THR A 240 -18.11 66.88 -16.04
N ARG A 241 -18.06 66.34 -14.80
CA ARG A 241 -18.90 66.73 -13.62
C ARG A 241 -19.01 65.63 -12.53
N SER A 242 -18.60 66.02 -11.32
CA SER A 242 -19.15 65.64 -10.00
C SER A 242 -19.37 64.17 -9.63
N TRP A 243 -18.30 63.47 -9.22
CA TRP A 243 -18.41 62.26 -8.39
C TRP A 243 -17.48 62.26 -7.15
N TRP A 244 -16.50 63.17 -7.11
CA TRP A 244 -15.44 63.26 -6.10
C TRP A 244 -15.82 63.89 -4.74
N ARG A 245 -17.10 64.15 -4.46
CA ARG A 245 -17.57 64.68 -3.15
C ARG A 245 -18.08 63.60 -2.18
N PHE A 246 -18.01 62.33 -2.56
CA PHE A 246 -18.43 61.20 -1.70
C PHE A 246 -17.28 60.48 -0.99
N TRP A 247 -16.02 60.74 -1.39
CA TRP A 247 -14.84 59.99 -0.94
C TRP A 247 -13.79 60.86 -0.24
N SER A 248 -14.24 61.75 0.65
CA SER A 248 -13.34 62.46 1.56
C SER A 248 -13.81 62.25 3.00
N LYS A 249 -13.54 61.04 3.52
CA LYS A 249 -13.31 60.86 4.95
C LYS A 249 -11.82 60.61 5.13
N GLU A 250 -11.20 61.44 5.96
CA GLU A 250 -9.81 61.31 6.37
C GLU A 250 -9.51 59.87 6.83
N PRO A 251 -8.31 59.33 6.56
CA PRO A 251 -7.90 58.07 7.16
C PRO A 251 -7.72 58.31 8.65
N VAL A 252 -8.69 57.88 9.45
CA VAL A 252 -8.48 57.66 10.87
C VAL A 252 -7.47 56.52 10.96
N SER A 253 -6.22 56.88 11.25
CA SER A 253 -5.19 55.99 11.75
C SER A 253 -5.74 55.25 12.96
N THR A 254 -6.25 54.05 12.72
CA THR A 254 -6.64 53.11 13.76
C THR A 254 -5.54 52.06 13.75
N GLU A 255 -4.80 52.00 14.84
CA GLU A 255 -3.72 51.07 15.13
C GLU A 255 -4.02 49.66 14.61
N ASP A 256 -3.00 49.01 14.04
CA ASP A 256 -3.00 47.62 13.60
C ASP A 256 -3.65 46.70 14.64
N GLN A 257 -4.95 46.47 14.48
CA GLN A 257 -5.64 45.32 15.04
C GLN A 257 -5.18 44.14 14.18
N VAL A 258 -4.06 43.53 14.53
CA VAL A 258 -3.68 42.20 14.02
C VAL A 258 -4.93 41.32 14.15
N PRO A 259 -5.50 40.77 13.06
CA PRO A 259 -6.69 39.94 13.17
C PRO A 259 -6.39 38.84 14.18
N SER A 260 -7.24 38.70 15.19
CA SER A 260 -7.12 37.63 16.18
C SER A 260 -7.43 36.31 15.48
N VAL A 261 -6.43 35.74 14.80
CA VAL A 261 -6.59 34.46 14.11
C VAL A 261 -6.72 33.38 15.17
N THR A 262 -7.94 32.91 15.40
CA THR A 262 -8.23 31.82 16.33
C THR A 262 -7.68 30.52 15.74
N PRO A 263 -6.72 29.83 16.40
CA PRO A 263 -6.20 28.58 15.89
C PRO A 263 -7.27 27.48 15.87
N ASN A 264 -7.25 26.67 14.82
CA ASN A 264 -8.01 25.44 14.75
C ASN A 264 -7.34 24.35 15.59
N GLU A 265 -8.14 23.64 16.39
CA GLU A 265 -7.70 22.44 17.11
C GLU A 265 -8.00 21.20 16.26
N VAL A 266 -6.97 20.37 16.05
CA VAL A 266 -7.03 19.13 15.30
C VAL A 266 -6.68 17.98 16.23
N ILE A 267 -7.59 17.01 16.35
CA ILE A 267 -7.36 15.74 17.04
C ILE A 267 -7.16 14.70 15.96
N GLY A 268 -5.95 14.18 15.84
CA GLY A 268 -5.58 13.34 14.71
C GLY A 268 -4.71 12.15 15.09
N VAL A 269 -4.48 11.27 14.12
CA VAL A 269 -3.60 10.10 14.24
C VAL A 269 -2.44 10.23 13.27
N VAL A 270 -1.20 10.11 13.79
CA VAL A 270 0.01 10.14 12.96
C VAL A 270 0.06 8.92 12.03
N ARG A 271 0.33 9.16 10.75
CA ARG A 271 0.43 8.13 9.71
C ARG A 271 1.61 8.43 8.78
N GLY A 272 2.12 7.40 8.11
CA GLY A 272 3.08 7.55 7.01
C GLY A 272 2.42 7.55 5.62
N SER A 273 3.24 7.62 4.58
CA SER A 273 2.80 7.49 3.19
C SER A 273 2.06 6.18 2.91
N GLU A 274 1.10 6.24 2.01
CA GLU A 274 0.41 5.07 1.49
C GLU A 274 1.33 4.27 0.55
N LYS A 275 1.18 2.95 0.54
CA LYS A 275 1.84 2.06 -0.41
C LYS A 275 0.87 1.75 -1.55
N PRO A 276 1.04 2.34 -2.75
CA PRO A 276 0.13 2.12 -3.85
C PRO A 276 0.21 0.68 -4.38
N SER A 277 -0.87 0.22 -5.01
CA SER A 277 -0.87 -1.01 -5.79
C SER A 277 -0.22 -0.78 -7.16
N ILE A 278 0.21 -1.85 -7.82
CA ILE A 278 0.83 -1.81 -9.16
C ILE A 278 -0.07 -1.23 -10.27
N PHE A 279 -1.37 -1.14 -10.02
CA PHE A 279 -2.35 -0.59 -10.95
C PHE A 279 -2.68 0.89 -10.69
N VAL A 280 -2.16 1.47 -9.61
CA VAL A 280 -2.37 2.88 -9.28
C VAL A 280 -1.33 3.69 -10.06
N PRO A 281 -1.75 4.70 -10.86
CA PRO A 281 -0.81 5.59 -11.54
C PRO A 281 0.09 6.35 -10.57
N ALA A 282 1.25 6.79 -11.04
CA ALA A 282 2.13 7.66 -10.27
C ALA A 282 1.47 9.03 -10.05
N ASN A 283 1.77 9.68 -8.91
CA ASN A 283 1.38 11.07 -8.68
C ASN A 283 2.14 11.99 -9.66
N ASP A 284 1.49 13.06 -10.10
CA ASP A 284 2.05 14.10 -10.94
C ASP A 284 1.81 15.48 -10.28
N PRO A 285 2.80 16.01 -9.54
CA PRO A 285 2.70 17.30 -8.88
C PRO A 285 2.49 18.47 -9.85
N GLU A 286 3.13 18.43 -11.04
CA GLU A 286 3.08 19.53 -12.01
C GLU A 286 1.65 19.76 -12.53
N SER A 287 0.89 18.68 -12.73
CA SER A 287 -0.51 18.75 -13.14
C SER A 287 -1.50 18.70 -11.97
N SER A 288 -1.02 18.75 -10.71
CA SER A 288 -1.85 18.63 -9.50
C SER A 288 -2.73 17.35 -9.48
N GLN A 289 -2.17 16.24 -10.00
CA GLN A 289 -2.82 14.94 -10.03
C GLN A 289 -2.22 14.00 -8.98
N TRP A 290 -3.02 13.70 -7.95
CA TRP A 290 -2.60 12.89 -6.80
C TRP A 290 -3.52 11.70 -6.62
N PHE A 291 -2.99 10.48 -6.73
CA PHE A 291 -3.75 9.23 -6.64
C PHE A 291 -3.58 8.53 -5.29
N TYR A 292 -2.41 8.63 -4.67
CA TYR A 292 -2.09 8.08 -3.36
C TYR A 292 -1.37 9.11 -2.49
N ILE A 293 -1.41 8.90 -1.17
CA ILE A 293 -0.81 9.83 -0.22
C ILE A 293 0.69 9.56 -0.15
N ASP A 294 1.47 10.48 -0.70
CA ASP A 294 2.93 10.47 -0.62
C ASP A 294 3.41 11.69 0.17
N VAL A 295 3.68 11.50 1.47
CA VAL A 295 3.93 12.58 2.43
C VAL A 295 5.11 13.46 2.03
N PRO A 296 6.30 12.94 1.67
CA PRO A 296 7.42 13.75 1.20
C PRO A 296 7.09 14.60 -0.03
N SER A 297 6.45 14.01 -1.04
CA SER A 297 6.10 14.71 -2.28
C SER A 297 5.04 15.80 -2.05
N ILE A 298 4.02 15.51 -1.25
CA ILE A 298 2.99 16.49 -0.85
C ILE A 298 3.62 17.62 -0.03
N ALA A 299 4.50 17.30 0.91
CA ALA A 299 5.19 18.31 1.70
C ALA A 299 6.00 19.25 0.81
N ARG A 300 6.75 18.70 -0.15
CA ARG A 300 7.53 19.47 -1.12
C ARG A 300 6.65 20.41 -1.95
N GLU A 301 5.52 19.93 -2.44
CA GLU A 301 4.55 20.75 -3.20
C GLU A 301 3.99 21.90 -2.36
N CYS A 302 3.73 21.67 -1.08
CA CYS A 302 3.32 22.72 -0.14
C CYS A 302 4.47 23.68 0.29
N GLY A 303 5.70 23.45 -0.17
CA GLY A 303 6.89 24.21 0.23
C GLY A 303 7.35 23.90 1.66
N LEU A 304 7.07 22.69 2.15
CA LEU A 304 7.44 22.18 3.47
C LEU A 304 8.57 21.13 3.34
N PRO A 305 9.34 20.87 4.40
CA PRO A 305 10.38 19.85 4.35
C PRO A 305 9.79 18.44 4.28
N GLU A 306 10.55 17.50 3.71
CA GLU A 306 10.08 16.12 3.43
C GLU A 306 9.80 15.28 4.68
N ASN A 307 10.37 15.67 5.82
CA ASN A 307 10.11 15.05 7.13
C ASN A 307 8.93 15.71 7.89
N THR A 308 8.11 16.49 7.19
CA THR A 308 6.85 17.02 7.74
C THR A 308 5.95 15.86 8.21
N ILE A 309 5.43 15.99 9.43
CA ILE A 309 4.52 15.00 9.99
C ILE A 309 3.19 15.04 9.25
N TYR A 310 2.67 13.86 8.95
CA TYR A 310 1.34 13.67 8.40
C TYR A 310 0.38 13.10 9.43
N VAL A 311 -0.78 13.74 9.55
CA VAL A 311 -1.83 13.41 10.53
C VAL A 311 -3.15 13.20 9.79
N GLU A 312 -3.84 12.09 10.09
CA GLU A 312 -5.24 11.90 9.72
C GLU A 312 -6.13 12.55 10.77
N ASP A 313 -6.97 13.50 10.38
CA ASP A 313 -8.00 14.04 11.26
C ASP A 313 -9.01 12.94 11.61
N VAL A 314 -9.30 12.82 12.91
CA VAL A 314 -10.26 11.87 13.47
C VAL A 314 -11.28 12.57 14.36
N ASN A 315 -11.40 13.89 14.26
CA ASN A 315 -12.36 14.64 15.05
C ASN A 315 -13.80 14.26 14.68
N GLU A 316 -14.55 13.75 15.65
CA GLU A 316 -15.94 13.32 15.46
C GLU A 316 -16.94 14.49 15.50
N ASN A 317 -16.49 15.69 15.93
CA ASN A 317 -17.33 16.88 16.09
C ASN A 317 -17.58 17.60 14.76
N VAL A 318 -18.24 16.91 13.82
CA VAL A 318 -18.63 17.49 12.53
C VAL A 318 -19.94 18.26 12.68
N ASN A 319 -19.98 19.50 12.23
CA ASN A 319 -21.20 20.31 12.21
C ASN A 319 -22.21 19.73 11.20
N PRO A 320 -23.44 19.34 11.61
CA PRO A 320 -24.43 18.79 10.68
C PRO A 320 -24.82 19.71 9.52
N SER A 321 -24.74 21.04 9.71
CA SER A 321 -25.05 22.02 8.67
C SER A 321 -23.96 22.16 7.62
N ASN A 322 -22.71 21.79 7.94
CA ASN A 322 -21.60 21.74 6.98
C ASN A 322 -20.77 20.48 7.25
N PRO A 323 -21.19 19.33 6.71
CA PRO A 323 -20.63 18.04 7.07
C PRO A 323 -19.24 17.78 6.48
N TYR A 324 -18.76 18.63 5.57
CA TYR A 324 -17.48 18.43 4.88
C TYR A 324 -16.40 19.38 5.41
N PRO A 325 -15.13 18.95 5.44
CA PRO A 325 -14.63 17.61 5.09
C PRO A 325 -15.02 16.55 6.14
N LEU A 326 -15.27 15.31 5.69
CA LEU A 326 -15.67 14.20 6.56
C LEU A 326 -14.43 13.41 7.04
N PRO A 327 -14.04 13.51 8.32
CA PRO A 327 -12.87 12.83 8.85
C PRO A 327 -12.94 11.30 8.69
N LYS A 328 -11.79 10.64 8.75
CA LYS A 328 -11.73 9.17 8.74
C LYS A 328 -12.09 8.64 10.11
N ASP A 329 -12.88 7.57 10.14
CA ASP A 329 -13.13 6.84 11.38
C ASP A 329 -11.84 6.15 11.85
N VAL A 330 -11.53 6.26 13.14
CA VAL A 330 -10.36 5.66 13.78
C VAL A 330 -10.25 4.15 13.50
N ASN A 331 -11.39 3.43 13.47
CA ASN A 331 -11.36 1.98 13.20
C ASN A 331 -10.96 1.67 11.76
N THR A 332 -11.24 2.56 10.82
CA THR A 332 -10.83 2.40 9.42
C THR A 332 -9.32 2.54 9.25
N LEU A 333 -8.63 3.27 10.14
CA LEU A 333 -7.18 3.47 10.09
C LEU A 333 -6.39 2.19 10.41
N ILE A 334 -6.93 1.31 11.26
CA ILE A 334 -6.31 0.01 11.59
C ILE A 334 -6.82 -1.13 10.71
N ARG A 335 -7.89 -0.89 9.95
CA ARG A 335 -8.44 -1.88 9.04
C ARG A 335 -7.48 -2.15 7.89
N SER A 336 -7.45 -3.39 7.48
CA SER A 336 -6.73 -3.88 6.31
C SER A 336 -7.62 -4.80 5.49
N SER A 337 -7.20 -5.14 4.28
CA SER A 337 -7.94 -6.01 3.36
C SER A 337 -8.29 -7.38 3.93
N VAL A 338 -7.38 -8.00 4.72
CA VAL A 338 -7.60 -9.32 5.33
C VAL A 338 -7.53 -9.20 6.86
N MET A 339 -8.61 -9.57 7.53
CA MET A 339 -8.76 -9.55 8.99
C MET A 339 -8.47 -10.91 9.62
N PRO A 340 -8.21 -10.98 10.95
CA PRO A 340 -8.02 -12.24 11.66
C PRO A 340 -9.19 -13.22 11.52
N GLN A 341 -10.41 -12.71 11.35
CA GLN A 341 -11.59 -13.56 11.10
C GLN A 341 -11.56 -14.17 9.70
N ASP A 342 -11.08 -13.44 8.69
CA ASP A 342 -10.91 -13.98 7.33
C ASP A 342 -9.86 -15.10 7.33
N HIS A 343 -8.77 -14.91 8.06
CA HIS A 343 -7.77 -15.97 8.28
C HIS A 343 -8.39 -17.20 8.95
N LEU A 344 -9.28 -17.03 9.93
CA LEU A 344 -10.00 -18.16 10.55
C LEU A 344 -10.84 -18.91 9.52
N ASN A 345 -11.59 -18.19 8.68
CA ASN A 345 -12.36 -18.81 7.61
C ASN A 345 -11.46 -19.59 6.65
N TYR A 346 -10.31 -19.03 6.25
CA TYR A 346 -9.34 -19.72 5.42
C TYR A 346 -8.74 -20.96 6.11
N ILE A 347 -8.43 -20.90 7.41
CA ILE A 347 -7.94 -22.06 8.18
C ILE A 347 -8.93 -23.22 8.06
N LEU A 348 -10.23 -22.95 8.28
CA LEU A 348 -11.28 -23.96 8.17
C LEU A 348 -11.39 -24.53 6.75
N THR A 349 -11.34 -23.68 5.73
CA THR A 349 -11.37 -24.11 4.33
C THR A 349 -10.19 -25.03 3.99
N TRP A 350 -8.96 -24.63 4.34
CA TRP A 350 -7.75 -25.37 3.99
C TRP A 350 -7.66 -26.72 4.71
N TYR A 351 -8.02 -26.79 5.98
CA TYR A 351 -8.05 -28.07 6.69
C TYR A 351 -9.19 -28.99 6.22
N SER A 352 -10.36 -28.43 5.88
CA SER A 352 -11.45 -29.23 5.31
C SER A 352 -11.05 -29.83 3.95
N LEU A 353 -10.40 -29.03 3.10
CA LEU A 353 -9.89 -29.50 1.80
C LEU A 353 -8.80 -30.56 1.99
N SER A 354 -7.86 -30.34 2.92
CA SER A 354 -6.81 -31.31 3.26
C SER A 354 -7.39 -32.65 3.69
N ALA A 355 -8.38 -32.64 4.60
CA ALA A 355 -9.05 -33.83 5.09
C ALA A 355 -9.78 -34.58 3.96
N ALA A 356 -10.54 -33.85 3.13
CA ALA A 356 -11.30 -34.44 2.02
C ALA A 356 -10.38 -35.10 0.98
N VAL A 357 -9.31 -34.41 0.56
CA VAL A 357 -8.34 -34.95 -0.41
C VAL A 357 -7.61 -36.16 0.14
N THR A 358 -7.16 -36.08 1.39
CA THR A 358 -6.48 -37.20 2.07
C THR A 358 -7.40 -38.41 2.20
N PHE A 359 -8.68 -38.19 2.53
CA PHE A 359 -9.69 -39.25 2.60
C PHE A 359 -9.96 -39.89 1.23
N MET A 360 -10.07 -39.08 0.16
CA MET A 360 -10.23 -39.60 -1.20
C MET A 360 -9.03 -40.42 -1.66
N ALA A 361 -7.81 -39.96 -1.39
CA ALA A 361 -6.58 -40.70 -1.68
C ALA A 361 -6.56 -42.04 -0.93
N PHE A 362 -6.91 -42.03 0.35
CA PHE A 362 -7.01 -43.24 1.17
C PHE A 362 -8.05 -44.23 0.64
N LYS A 363 -9.26 -43.78 0.29
CA LYS A 363 -10.32 -44.63 -0.27
C LYS A 363 -9.89 -45.24 -1.61
N ARG A 364 -9.25 -44.46 -2.47
CA ARG A 364 -8.74 -44.91 -3.78
C ARG A 364 -7.68 -46.00 -3.64
N LEU A 365 -6.76 -45.85 -2.68
CA LEU A 365 -5.73 -46.86 -2.42
C LEU A 365 -6.30 -48.14 -1.77
N ARG A 366 -7.29 -48.02 -0.88
CA ARG A 366 -7.98 -49.18 -0.28
C ARG A 366 -8.81 -49.98 -1.28
N GLN A 367 -9.53 -49.33 -2.20
CA GLN A 367 -10.33 -50.03 -3.22
C GLN A 367 -9.48 -50.91 -4.14
N LYS A 368 -8.25 -50.48 -4.46
CA LYS A 368 -7.33 -51.26 -5.31
C LYS A 368 -6.83 -52.54 -4.62
N ASN A 369 -6.66 -52.51 -3.30
CA ASN A 369 -6.24 -53.68 -2.51
C ASN A 369 -7.36 -54.72 -2.32
N LYS A 370 -8.64 -54.35 -2.51
CA LYS A 370 -9.77 -55.31 -2.47
C LYS A 370 -10.08 -55.99 -3.80
N ARG A 371 -9.52 -55.48 -4.92
CA ARG A 371 -9.75 -56.00 -6.29
C ARG A 371 -8.59 -56.84 -6.82
N ARG A 372 -7.50 -56.94 -6.07
CA ARG A 372 -6.41 -57.89 -6.27
C ARG A 372 -6.58 -58.99 -5.24
#